data_AF-A0A968UAM1-F1
#
_entry.id   AF-A0A968UAM1-F1
#
_cell.length_a   1.000
_cell.length_b   1.000
_cell.length_c   1.000
_cell.angle_alpha   90.00
_cell.angle_beta   90.00
_cell.angle_gamma   90.00
#
_symmetry.space_group_name_H-M   'P 1'
#
loop_
_entity.id
_entity.type
_entity.pdbx_description
1 polymer ?
#
loop_
_entity_poly.entity_id
_entity_poly.type
_entity_poly.pdbx_seq_one_letter_code
_entity_poly.pdbx_strand_id
1 'polypeptide(L)' 'MKPMTTPKVVLDHLEQLEQVDIVQSATYREEALMILADPSISLKWRLAIADRLNQANHDLALHTVGSEDSY' A
#
# COMPACT_ATOMS: atom_id res chain seq x y z
N MET A 1 10.44 18.54 0.52
CA MET A 1 10.35 17.71 1.73
C MET A 1 10.90 16.34 1.37
N LYS A 2 11.89 15.84 2.11
CA LYS A 2 12.40 14.46 1.95
C LYS A 2 11.38 13.54 2.62
N PRO A 3 10.93 12.42 2.04
CA PRO A 3 10.00 11.54 2.74
C PRO A 3 10.65 11.10 4.06
N MET A 4 9.96 11.34 5.19
CA MET A 4 10.42 10.91 6.52
C MET A 4 10.41 9.37 6.65
N THR A 5 9.84 8.68 5.67
CA THR A 5 9.68 7.22 5.59
C THR A 5 10.50 6.68 4.43
N THR A 6 11.39 5.72 4.67
CA THR A 6 12.21 5.13 3.59
C THR A 6 11.37 4.15 2.75
N PRO A 7 11.71 3.89 1.47
CA PRO A 7 10.98 2.91 0.65
C PRO A 7 10.87 1.53 1.29
N LYS A 8 11.88 1.12 2.07
CA LYS A 8 11.85 -0.15 2.80
C LYS A 8 10.74 -0.15 3.87
N VAL A 9 10.67 0.90 4.69
CA VAL A 9 9.64 1.01 5.74
C VAL A 9 8.24 1.03 5.14
N VAL A 10 8.06 1.74 4.02
CA VAL A 10 6.78 1.75 3.30
C VAL A 10 6.41 0.35 2.79
N LEU A 11 7.39 -0.42 2.28
CA LEU A 11 7.13 -1.80 1.89
C LEU A 11 6.73 -2.67 3.08
N ASP A 12 7.43 -2.55 4.21
CA ASP A 12 7.11 -3.27 5.45
C ASP A 12 5.70 -2.91 5.98
N HIS A 13 5.29 -1.64 5.86
CA HIS A 13 3.94 -1.19 6.18
C HIS A 13 2.88 -1.82 5.26
N LEU A 14 3.15 -1.89 3.96
CA LEU A 14 2.23 -2.53 3.01
C LEU A 14 2.04 -4.03 3.30
N GLU A 15 3.02 -4.70 3.89
CA GLU A 15 2.91 -6.10 4.31
C GLU A 15 1.93 -6.31 5.48
N GLN A 16 1.61 -5.25 6.24
CA GLN A 16 0.78 -5.30 7.45
C GLN A 16 -0.66 -4.83 7.22
N LEU A 17 -1.06 -4.50 5.98
CA LEU A 17 -2.35 -3.84 5.69
C LEU A 17 -3.59 -4.60 6.20
N GLU A 18 -3.52 -5.93 6.30
CA GLU A 18 -4.59 -6.82 6.79
C GLU A 18 -4.60 -6.96 8.31
N GLN A 19 -3.54 -6.54 8.99
CA GLN A 19 -3.34 -6.71 10.43
C GLN A 19 -3.65 -5.44 11.22
N VAL A 20 -3.89 -4.32 10.52
CA VAL A 20 -4.14 -3.00 11.09
C VAL A 20 -5.56 -2.53 10.80
N ASP A 21 -6.04 -1.54 11.55
CA ASP A 21 -7.35 -0.96 11.31
C ASP A 21 -7.42 -0.16 9.99
N ILE A 22 -8.63 0.20 9.57
CA ILE A 22 -8.91 0.88 8.31
C ILE A 22 -8.17 2.23 8.21
N VAL A 23 -8.05 2.96 9.33
CA VAL A 23 -7.41 4.29 9.33
C VAL A 23 -5.91 4.13 9.12
N GLN A 24 -5.26 3.23 9.85
CA GLN A 24 -3.84 2.94 9.69
C GLN A 24 -3.52 2.36 8.31
N SER A 25 -4.41 1.50 7.80
CA SER A 25 -4.34 0.92 6.46
C SER A 25 -4.43 2.00 5.37
N ALA A 26 -5.22 3.05 5.58
CA ALA A 26 -5.29 4.20 4.67
C ALA A 26 -3.99 5.03 4.71
N THR A 27 -3.43 5.26 5.91
CA THR A 27 -2.14 5.96 6.06
C THR A 27 -1.01 5.24 5.33
N TYR A 28 -0.91 3.91 5.47
CA TYR A 28 0.12 3.13 4.76
C TYR A 28 -0.03 3.20 3.23
N ARG A 29 -1.25 3.29 2.71
CA ARG A 29 -1.50 3.51 1.27
C ARG A 29 -1.08 4.91 0.82
N GLU A 30 -1.30 5.93 1.64
CA GLU A 30 -0.84 7.30 1.36
C GLU A 30 0.69 7.37 1.28
N GLU A 31 1.40 6.72 2.22
CA GLU A 31 2.86 6.63 2.21
C GLU A 31 3.40 5.96 0.94
N ALA A 32 2.75 4.89 0.49
CA ALA A 32 3.10 4.22 -0.77
C ALA A 32 2.95 5.16 -1.96
N LEU A 33 1.86 5.91 -2.05
CA LEU A 33 1.65 6.89 -3.12
C LEU A 33 2.72 7.99 -3.11
N MET A 34 3.16 8.46 -1.94
CA MET A 34 4.27 9.42 -1.83
C MET A 34 5.58 8.87 -2.40
N ILE A 35 5.92 7.60 -2.13
CA ILE A 35 7.13 6.98 -2.69
C ILE A 35 7.01 6.80 -4.22
N LEU A 36 5.83 6.43 -4.71
CA LEU A 36 5.58 6.26 -6.15
C LEU A 36 5.65 7.58 -6.91
N ALA A 37 5.24 8.69 -6.29
CA ALA A 37 5.29 10.03 -6.87
C ALA A 37 6.69 10.66 -6.86
N ASP A 38 7.64 10.13 -6.09
CA ASP A 38 8.99 10.69 -5.98
C ASP A 38 9.94 10.13 -7.07
N PRO A 39 10.35 10.95 -8.06
CA PRO A 39 11.25 10.52 -9.12
C PRO A 39 12.68 10.24 -8.63
N SER A 40 13.07 10.75 -7.45
CA SER A 40 14.40 10.55 -6.85
C SER A 40 14.57 9.16 -6.24
N ILE A 41 13.47 8.46 -5.95
CA ILE A 41 13.50 7.07 -5.50
C ILE A 41 13.92 6.16 -6.65
N SER A 42 14.64 5.07 -6.36
CA SER A 42 15.05 4.14 -7.41
C SER A 42 13.84 3.44 -8.04
N LEU A 43 13.93 3.17 -9.35
CA LEU A 43 12.87 2.44 -10.06
C LEU A 43 12.56 1.09 -9.40
N LYS A 44 13.59 0.38 -8.93
CA LYS A 44 13.44 -0.89 -8.21
C LYS A 44 12.50 -0.77 -7.01
N TRP A 45 12.65 0.28 -6.20
CA TRP A 45 11.80 0.51 -5.04
C TRP A 45 10.38 0.88 -5.43
N ARG A 46 10.21 1.76 -6.42
CA ARG A 46 8.87 2.12 -6.91
C ARG A 46 8.12 0.91 -7.46
N LEU A 47 8.78 0.02 -8.20
CA LEU A 47 8.15 -1.21 -8.70
C LEU A 47 7.73 -2.14 -7.56
N ALA A 48 8.62 -2.43 -6.61
CA ALA A 48 8.29 -3.30 -5.48
C ALA A 48 7.08 -2.79 -4.67
N ILE A 49 7.00 -1.48 -4.44
CA ILE A 49 5.89 -0.83 -3.73
C ILE A 49 4.62 -0.86 -4.58
N ALA A 50 4.70 -0.58 -5.89
CA ALA A 50 3.55 -0.62 -6.78
C ALA A 50 2.94 -2.04 -6.85
N ASP A 51 3.78 -3.06 -6.97
CA ASP A 51 3.33 -4.45 -7.04
C ASP A 51 2.62 -4.86 -5.75
N ARG A 52 3.22 -4.57 -4.59
CA ARG A 52 2.60 -4.91 -3.29
C ARG A 52 1.31 -4.13 -3.04
N LEU A 53 1.26 -2.85 -3.40
CA LEU A 53 0.07 -2.00 -3.27
C LEU A 53 -1.06 -2.50 -4.18
N ASN A 54 -0.75 -2.87 -5.43
CA ASN A 54 -1.72 -3.43 -6.36
C ASN A 54 -2.29 -4.75 -5.85
N GLN A 55 -1.44 -5.64 -5.33
CA GLN A 55 -1.89 -6.89 -4.70
C GLN A 55 -2.83 -6.59 -3.53
N ALA A 56 -2.44 -5.72 -2.60
CA ALA A 56 -3.27 -5.39 -1.44
C ALA A 56 -4.64 -4.79 -1.81
N ASN A 57 -4.68 -3.97 -2.86
CA ASN A 57 -5.93 -3.40 -3.35
C ASN A 57 -6.81 -4.43 -4.04
N HIS A 58 -6.21 -5.39 -4.75
CA HIS A 58 -6.93 -6.52 -5.32
C HIS A 58 -7.55 -7.39 -4.23
N ASP A 59 -6.78 -7.73 -3.19
CA ASP A 59 -7.26 -8.53 -2.06
C ASP A 59 -8.41 -7.82 -1.32
N LEU A 60 -8.28 -6.51 -1.08
CA LEU A 60 -9.35 -5.70 -0.48
C LEU A 60 -10.63 -5.72 -1.33
N ALA A 61 -10.50 -5.63 -2.65
CA ALA A 61 -11.65 -5.68 -3.55
C ALA A 61 -12.37 -7.03 -3.47
N LEU A 62 -11.63 -8.15 -3.42
CA LEU A 62 -12.21 -9.49 -3.25
C LEU A 62 -12.97 -9.63 -1.93
N HIS A 63 -12.40 -9.12 -0.82
CA HIS A 63 -13.06 -9.16 0.48
C HIS A 63 -14.32 -8.29 0.54
N THR A 64 -14.31 -7.15 -0.13
CA THR A 64 -15.46 -6.24 -0.15
C THR A 64 -16.61 -6.84 -0.98
N VAL A 65 -16.30 -7.38 -2.17
CA VAL A 65 -17.32 -7.96 -3.07
C VAL A 65 -17.94 -9.25 -2.49
N GLY A 66 -17.15 -10.11 -1.84
CA GLY A 66 -17.68 -11.34 -1.23
C GLY A 66 -18.59 -11.13 0.00
N SER A 67 -18.63 -9.92 0.55
CA SER A 67 -19.44 -9.58 1.73
C SER A 67 -20.85 -9.07 1.38
N GLU A 68 -21.10 -8.73 0.12
CA GLU A 68 -22.35 -8.09 -0.33
C GLU A 68 -23.27 -9.02 -1.16
N ASP A 69 -22.79 -10.21 -1.56
CA ASP A 69 -23.54 -11.14 -2.43
C ASP A 69 -24.16 -12.34 -1.67
N SER A 70 -24.98 -12.07 -0.65
CA SER A 70 -25.98 -13.04 -0.17
C SER A 70 -27.39 -12.50 -0.43
N TYR A 71 -28.02 -12.97 -1.51
CA TYR A 71 -29.43 -12.75 -1.83
C TYR A 71 -30.29 -13.97 -1.49
#